data_AF-A0A1F4QAD5-F1
#
_entry.id   AF-A0A1F4QAD5-F1
#
_cell.length_a   1.000
_cell.length_b   1.000
_cell.length_c   1.000
_cell.angle_alpha   90.00
_cell.angle_beta   90.00
_cell.angle_gamma   90.00
#
_symmetry.space_group_name_H-M   'P 1'
#
loop_
_entity.id
_entity.type
_entity.pdbx_description
1 polymer ?
#
loop_
_entity_poly.entity_id
_entity_poly.type
_entity_poly.pdbx_seq_one_letter_code
_entity_poly.pdbx_strand_id
1 'polypeptide(L)'
;MDPGLEQFIAFLDRNKIRATYGAVADAAGVPHRSVGRLLGERCPRASWVVNAATGEPTGYSELAKHPDLHTRAEIITTGDDLIRRMKREK
;
A
#
# COMPACT_ATOMS: atom_id res chain seq x y z
N MET A 1 4.55 -7.69 -9.89
CA MET A 1 4.14 -6.34 -9.48
C MET A 1 4.39 -5.40 -10.66
N ASP A 2 3.46 -4.49 -10.93
CA ASP A 2 3.58 -3.48 -11.98
C ASP A 2 4.66 -2.43 -11.61
N PRO A 3 5.55 -2.03 -12.54
CA PRO A 3 6.59 -1.04 -12.27
C PRO A 3 6.05 0.32 -11.79
N GLY A 4 4.84 0.70 -12.19
CA GLY A 4 4.19 1.95 -11.77
C GLY A 4 3.80 1.96 -10.30
N LEU A 5 3.67 0.80 -9.65
CA LEU A 5 3.35 0.70 -8.22
C LEU A 5 4.59 0.50 -7.33
N GLU A 6 5.69 0.01 -7.89
CA GLU A 6 6.87 -0.42 -7.13
C GLU A 6 7.41 0.70 -6.22
N GLN A 7 7.47 1.94 -6.70
CA GLN A 7 7.95 3.08 -5.89
C GLN A 7 7.10 3.37 -4.66
N PHE A 8 5.78 3.18 -4.76
CA PHE A 8 4.85 3.42 -3.65
C PHE A 8 4.99 2.29 -2.64
N ILE A 9 5.04 1.04 -3.10
CA ILE A 9 5.17 -0.12 -2.24
C ILE A 9 6.53 -0.13 -1.52
N ALA A 10 7.62 0.20 -2.22
CA ALA A 10 8.94 0.34 -1.60
C ALA A 10 8.96 1.42 -0.51
N PHE A 11 8.27 2.54 -0.73
CA PHE A 11 8.11 3.58 0.29
C PHE A 11 7.32 3.09 1.52
N LEU A 12 6.19 2.40 1.31
CA LEU A 12 5.36 1.87 2.39
C LEU A 12 6.13 0.83 3.22
N ASP A 13 6.85 -0.06 2.53
CA ASP A 13 7.63 -1.12 3.16
C ASP A 13 8.83 -0.58 3.95
N ARG A 14 9.54 0.41 3.42
CA ARG A 14 10.64 1.07 4.14
C ARG A 14 10.16 1.77 5.41
N ASN A 15 9.00 2.42 5.35
CA ASN A 15 8.47 3.24 6.44
C ASN A 15 7.51 2.50 7.36
N LYS A 16 7.27 1.22 7.08
CA LYS A 16 6.35 0.33 7.79
C LYS A 16 4.98 0.97 8.00
N ILE A 17 4.49 1.63 6.95
CA ILE A 17 3.23 2.39 6.97
C ILE A 17 2.25 1.79 5.96
N ARG A 18 1.00 1.64 6.40
CA ARG A 18 -0.08 1.13 5.53
C ARG A 18 -0.67 2.25 4.69
N ALA A 19 -1.16 1.90 3.51
CA ALA A 19 -1.95 2.81 2.68
C ALA A 19 -3.18 2.11 2.12
N THR A 20 -4.26 2.84 1.91
CA THR A 20 -5.47 2.26 1.32
C THR A 20 -5.29 2.00 -0.18
N TYR A 21 -6.04 1.04 -0.73
CA TYR A 21 -6.09 0.83 -2.18
C TYR A 21 -6.41 2.11 -2.95
N GLY A 22 -7.32 2.95 -2.43
CA GLY A 22 -7.67 4.24 -3.02
C GLY A 22 -6.49 5.21 -3.03
N ALA A 23 -5.79 5.34 -1.90
CA ALA A 23 -4.60 6.20 -1.81
C ALA A 23 -3.52 5.82 -2.83
N VAL A 24 -3.25 4.52 -2.96
CA VAL A 24 -2.25 4.02 -3.93
C VAL A 24 -2.73 4.24 -5.37
N ALA A 25 -4.01 3.99 -5.64
CA ALA A 25 -4.59 4.19 -6.96
C ALA A 25 -4.50 5.64 -7.42
N ASP A 26 -4.91 6.57 -6.55
CA ASP A 26 -4.90 8.01 -6.81
C ASP A 26 -3.46 8.51 -7.03
N ALA A 27 -2.53 8.06 -6.18
CA ALA A 27 -1.12 8.46 -6.30
C ALA A 27 -0.45 7.92 -7.57
N ALA A 28 -0.81 6.70 -7.98
CA ALA A 28 -0.28 6.07 -9.20
C ALA A 28 -1.04 6.49 -10.48
N GLY A 29 -2.16 7.21 -10.36
CA GLY A 29 -2.98 7.61 -11.51
C GLY A 29 -3.67 6.43 -12.20
N VAL A 30 -3.99 5.36 -11.47
CA VAL A 30 -4.61 4.13 -12.01
C VAL A 30 -6.02 3.93 -11.45
N PRO A 31 -6.90 3.17 -12.12
CA PRO A 31 -8.21 2.86 -11.58
C PRO A 31 -8.11 2.05 -10.28
N HIS A 32 -8.94 2.36 -9.28
CA HIS A 32 -8.92 1.72 -7.95
C HIS A 32 -9.03 0.19 -8.03
N ARG A 33 -9.90 -0.32 -8.92
CA ARG A 33 -10.14 -1.76 -9.12
C ARG A 33 -8.93 -2.48 -9.73
N SER A 34 -8.02 -1.73 -10.38
CA SER A 34 -6.83 -2.28 -11.01
C SER A 34 -5.70 -2.51 -10.02
N VAL A 35 -5.63 -1.78 -8.89
CA VAL A 35 -4.52 -1.86 -7.94
C VAL A 35 -4.27 -3.29 -7.45
N GLY A 36 -5.31 -4.02 -7.05
CA GLY A 36 -5.16 -5.42 -6.61
C GLY A 36 -4.52 -6.31 -7.68
N ARG A 37 -4.87 -6.11 -8.96
CA ARG A 37 -4.25 -6.82 -10.08
C ARG A 37 -2.80 -6.37 -10.32
N LEU A 38 -2.52 -5.07 -10.21
CA LEU A 38 -1.20 -4.48 -10.43
C LEU A 38 -0.19 -4.86 -9.34
N LEU A 39 -0.65 -5.07 -8.10
CA LEU A 39 0.18 -5.61 -7.02
C LEU A 39 0.67 -7.03 -7.36
N GLY A 40 -0.17 -7.83 -8.02
CA GLY A 40 0.15 -9.18 -8.46
C GLY A 40 -0.01 -10.20 -7.34
N GLU A 41 1.04 -10.98 -7.10
CA GLU A 41 1.02 -12.04 -6.08
C GLU A 41 0.86 -11.46 -4.66
N ARG A 42 0.09 -12.16 -3.83
CA ARG A 42 -0.10 -11.80 -2.43
C ARG A 42 1.13 -12.17 -1.62
N CYS A 43 1.99 -11.19 -1.39
CA CYS A 43 3.22 -11.34 -0.62
C CYS A 43 3.30 -10.26 0.49
N PRO A 44 4.18 -10.44 1.50
CA PRO A 44 4.38 -9.47 2.58
C PRO A 44 4.56 -8.03 2.08
N ARG A 45 5.33 -7.85 1.00
CA ARG A 45 5.57 -6.53 0.41
C ARG A 45 4.31 -5.86 -0.14
N ALA A 46 3.39 -6.62 -0.72
CA ALA A 46 2.13 -6.09 -1.23
C ALA A 46 1.05 -5.90 -0.13
N SER A 47 1.25 -6.50 1.06
CA SER A 47 0.29 -6.46 2.17
C SER A 47 0.16 -5.08 2.84
N TRP A 48 1.05 -4.13 2.53
CA TRP A 48 0.94 -2.73 2.97
C TRP A 48 -0.25 -1.99 2.38
N VAL A 49 -0.82 -2.50 1.28
CA VAL A 49 -2.04 -1.95 0.67
C VAL A 49 -3.27 -2.61 1.27
N VAL A 50 -4.07 -1.81 1.96
CA VAL A 50 -5.17 -2.28 2.80
C VAL A 50 -6.53 -1.73 2.38
N ASN A 51 -7.58 -2.39 2.80
CA ASN A 51 -8.94 -1.90 2.66
C ASN A 51 -9.17 -0.72 3.63
N ALA A 52 -9.82 0.33 3.15
CA ALA A 52 -10.08 1.54 3.95
C ALA A 52 -11.02 1.30 5.15
N ALA A 53 -11.95 0.34 5.03
CA ALA A 53 -12.91 0.04 6.10
C ALA A 53 -12.34 -0.87 7.18
N THR A 54 -11.48 -1.83 6.82
CA THR A 54 -10.94 -2.81 7.77
C THR A 54 -9.53 -2.52 8.24
N GLY A 55 -8.75 -1.74 7.48
CA GLY A 55 -7.31 -1.57 7.73
C GLY A 55 -6.47 -2.81 7.45
N GLU A 56 -7.06 -3.82 6.78
CA GLU A 56 -6.45 -5.11 6.45
C GLU A 56 -6.25 -5.30 4.93
N PRO A 57 -5.19 -6.00 4.51
CA PRO A 57 -5.00 -6.39 3.12
C PRO A 57 -6.04 -7.44 2.70
N THR A 58 -6.64 -7.27 1.52
CA THR A 58 -7.80 -8.09 1.11
C THR A 58 -7.37 -9.43 0.49
N GLY A 59 -7.79 -10.54 1.11
CA GLY A 59 -7.54 -11.90 0.62
C GLY A 59 -6.14 -12.44 0.91
N TYR A 60 -5.41 -11.83 1.84
CA TYR A 60 -4.08 -12.28 2.27
C TYR A 60 -4.23 -13.28 3.43
N SER A 61 -3.45 -14.37 3.38
CA SER A 61 -3.26 -15.24 4.54
C SER A 61 -2.31 -14.58 5.54
N GLU A 62 -2.29 -15.06 6.79
CA GLU A 62 -1.39 -14.55 7.82
C GLU A 62 0.09 -14.62 7.42
N LEU A 63 0.50 -15.68 6.69
CA LEU A 63 1.86 -15.83 6.17
C LEU A 63 2.20 -14.86 5.03
N ALA A 64 1.19 -14.33 4.34
CA ALA A 64 1.36 -13.35 3.28
C ALA A 64 1.33 -11.90 3.80
N LYS A 65 1.03 -11.69 5.09
CA LYS A 65 1.08 -10.37 5.74
C LYS A 65 2.51 -10.08 6.19
N HIS A 66 2.91 -8.82 6.11
CA HIS A 66 4.17 -8.37 6.67
C HIS A 66 4.12 -8.48 8.21
N PRO A 67 5.16 -9.00 8.90
CA PRO A 67 5.15 -9.11 10.37
C PRO A 67 4.94 -7.75 11.04
N ASP A 68 5.54 -6.70 10.48
CA ASP A 68 5.41 -5.33 10.99
C ASP A 68 4.13 -4.60 10.55
N LEU A 69 3.18 -5.26 9.88
CA LEU A 69 2.02 -4.61 9.27
C LEU A 69 1.21 -3.75 10.24
N HIS A 70 1.12 -4.18 11.51
CA HIS A 70 0.34 -3.51 12.56
C HIS A 70 1.20 -2.72 13.55
N THR A 71 2.51 -2.59 13.32
CA THR A 71 3.42 -1.84 14.23
C THR A 71 3.08 -0.35 14.29
N ARG A 72 2.56 0.22 13.19
CA ARG A 72 2.04 1.59 13.14
C ARG A 72 0.52 1.58 13.00
N ALA A 73 -0.16 2.35 13.85
CA ALA A 73 -1.62 2.53 13.79
C ALA A 73 -2.06 3.40 12.60
N GLU A 74 -1.17 4.25 12.10
CA GLU A 74 -1.43 5.19 11.02
C GLU A 74 -1.63 4.49 9.66
N ILE A 75 -2.63 4.95 8.90
CA ILE A 75 -2.93 4.48 7.55
C ILE A 75 -3.10 5.69 6.64
N ILE A 76 -2.40 5.70 5.50
CA ILE A 76 -2.53 6.73 4.49
C ILE A 76 -3.80 6.48 3.66
N THR A 77 -4.74 7.42 3.67
CA THR A 77 -6.06 7.26 3.05
C THR A 77 -6.24 8.04 1.74
N THR A 78 -5.34 8.99 1.42
CA THR A 78 -5.40 9.80 0.19
C THR A 78 -4.10 9.74 -0.60
N GLY A 79 -4.19 9.86 -1.93
CA GLY A 79 -3.01 9.88 -2.80
C GLY A 79 -2.13 11.10 -2.57
N ASP A 80 -2.72 12.26 -2.28
CA ASP A 80 -1.99 13.49 -1.99
C ASP A 80 -1.10 13.38 -0.74
N ASP A 81 -1.59 12.71 0.32
CA ASP A 81 -0.81 12.48 1.53
C ASP A 81 0.36 11.52 1.25
N LEU A 82 0.10 10.44 0.49
CA LEU A 82 1.15 9.50 0.07
C LEU A 82 2.27 10.21 -0.71
N ILE A 83 1.90 11.00 -1.72
CA ILE A 83 2.87 11.77 -2.54
C ILE A 83 3.61 12.80 -1.68
N ARG A 84 2.91 13.50 -0.79
CA ARG A 84 3.52 14.51 0.10
C ARG A 84 4.58 13.88 1.00
N ARG A 85 4.31 12.71 1.58
CA ARG A 85 5.27 12.00 2.46
C ARG A 85 6.47 11.50 1.68
N MET A 86 6.26 10.90 0.51
CA MET A 86 7.34 10.45 -0.38
C MET A 86 8.28 11.61 -0.77
N LYS A 87 7.77 12.82 -0.96
CA LYS A 87 8.58 14.02 -1.27
C LYS A 87 9.41 14.52 -0.08
N ARG A 88 8.98 14.28 1.16
CA ARG A 88 9.68 14.73 2.37
C ARG A 88 10.84 13.82 2.76
N GLU A 89 10.87 12.60 2.25
CA GLU A 89 11.91 11.61 2.52
C GLU A 89 13.03 11.55 1.46
N LYS A 90 13.02 12.48 0.50
CA LYS A 90 14.11 12.65 -0.47
C LYS A 90 15.33 13.33 0.14
#